data_AF-A0A7J7DIX7-F1
#
_entry.id   AF-A0A7J7DIX7-F1
#
_cell.length_a   1.000
_cell.length_b   1.000
_cell.length_c   1.000
_cell.angle_alpha   90.00
_cell.angle_beta   90.00
_cell.angle_gamma   90.00
#
_symmetry.space_group_name_H-M   'P 1'
#
loop_
_entity.id
_entity.type
_entity.pdbx_description
1 polymer ?
#
loop_
_entity_poly.entity_id
_entity_poly.type
_entity_poly.pdbx_seq_one_letter_code
_entity_poly.pdbx_strand_id
1 'polypeptide(L)'
;MLCSSYIATKLKTWSDNGMKKLKLLLARMGFALVDCQQKFQYMNLDVKRKMKDEFERFLPEYGLTDFYYRSFLRLHGYSSRVSAADVVHGVTALLESFVNSDGSCASKQFGEAYDALSLNNLDKLKDGMQQAIKIQRAILRQGSAAITKSGSIRSGRKFRWVKLEDSVDTKMLGYPQALTKFCYFLMDALKEKGARMKPLLCACLSQEPHKFLIVGVCGKPRLGADQGNAFGIAFRNAADEIGVEYFHELFESSWIILDAGAVNSFMIRLTEKL
;
A
#
# COMPACT_ATOMS: atom_id res chain seq x y z
N MET A 1 14.32 0.35 -2.89
CA MET A 1 14.07 1.71 -2.35
C MET A 1 12.84 2.36 -2.96
N LEU A 2 12.70 2.43 -4.29
CA LEU A 2 11.60 3.13 -4.98
C LEU A 2 10.19 2.79 -4.51
N CYS A 3 9.89 1.50 -4.30
CA CYS A 3 8.54 1.06 -3.93
C CYS A 3 8.30 1.03 -2.42
N SER A 4 9.29 1.39 -1.59
CA SER A 4 9.09 1.46 -0.13
C SER A 4 8.23 2.67 0.21
N SER A 5 7.12 2.47 0.92
CA SER A 5 6.23 3.58 1.31
C SER A 5 6.95 4.65 2.13
N TYR A 6 7.91 4.27 2.98
CA TYR A 6 8.68 5.23 3.78
C TYR A 6 9.64 6.06 2.93
N ILE A 7 10.45 5.40 2.10
CA ILE A 7 11.48 6.09 1.30
C ILE A 7 10.84 6.92 0.19
N ALA A 8 9.83 6.35 -0.48
CA ALA A 8 9.14 7.01 -1.57
C ALA A 8 8.47 8.32 -1.12
N THR A 9 7.91 8.33 0.09
CA THR A 9 7.27 9.52 0.68
C THR A 9 8.26 10.58 1.11
N LYS A 10 9.32 10.19 1.82
CA LYS A 10 10.40 11.09 2.27
C LYS A 10 11.14 11.74 1.11
N LEU A 11 11.54 10.96 0.12
CA LEU A 11 12.29 11.45 -1.05
C LEU A 11 11.40 11.98 -2.18
N LYS A 12 10.07 11.87 -2.04
CA LYS A 12 9.08 12.33 -3.03
C LYS A 12 9.31 11.73 -4.42
N THR A 13 9.54 10.41 -4.46
CA THR A 13 9.96 9.70 -5.68
C THR A 13 8.88 9.64 -6.77
N TRP A 14 7.67 10.13 -6.49
CA TRP A 14 6.62 10.38 -7.50
C TRP A 14 6.94 11.57 -8.43
N SER A 15 7.92 12.40 -8.09
CA SER A 15 8.35 13.53 -8.91
C SER A 15 9.71 13.26 -9.56
N ASP A 16 9.96 13.85 -10.73
CA ASP A 16 11.26 13.75 -11.41
C ASP A 16 12.39 14.29 -10.54
N ASN A 17 12.12 15.36 -9.76
CA ASN A 17 13.09 15.91 -8.82
C ASN A 17 13.40 14.92 -7.68
N GLY A 18 12.39 14.25 -7.14
CA GLY A 18 12.60 13.20 -6.13
C GLY A 18 13.38 12.00 -6.67
N MET A 19 13.11 11.61 -7.93
CA MET A 19 13.88 10.58 -8.61
C MET A 19 15.35 10.99 -8.81
N LYS A 20 15.60 12.23 -9.22
CA LYS A 20 16.96 12.79 -9.32
C LYS A 20 17.66 12.80 -7.97
N LYS A 21 16.97 13.19 -6.89
CA LYS A 21 17.50 13.15 -5.52
C LYS A 21 17.90 11.75 -5.08
N LEU A 22 17.07 10.73 -5.36
CA LEU A 22 17.41 9.35 -5.06
C LEU A 22 18.63 8.87 -5.84
N LYS A 23 18.71 9.18 -7.14
CA LYS A 23 19.89 8.84 -7.96
C LYS A 23 21.16 9.53 -7.46
N LEU A 24 21.06 10.80 -7.08
CA LEU A 24 22.17 11.56 -6.51
C LEU A 24 22.62 10.99 -5.16
N LEU A 25 21.68 10.58 -4.30
CA LEU A 25 21.96 9.92 -3.03
C LEU A 25 22.78 8.63 -3.25
N LEU A 26 22.33 7.76 -4.16
CA LEU A 26 23.05 6.52 -4.50
C LEU A 26 24.43 6.80 -5.09
N ALA A 27 24.55 7.84 -5.93
CA ALA A 27 25.83 8.27 -6.49
C ALA A 27 26.79 8.81 -5.41
N ARG A 28 26.30 9.57 -4.43
CA ARG A 28 27.11 10.07 -3.29
C ARG A 28 27.67 8.95 -2.43
N MET A 29 26.93 7.83 -2.29
CA MET A 29 27.37 6.62 -1.59
C MET A 29 28.37 5.78 -2.42
N GLY A 30 28.64 6.17 -3.67
CA GLY A 30 29.54 5.44 -4.56
C GLY A 30 28.94 4.18 -5.17
N PHE A 31 27.59 4.05 -5.20
CA PHE A 31 26.93 2.90 -5.82
C PHE A 31 26.64 3.17 -7.29
N ALA A 32 27.18 2.32 -8.17
CA ALA A 32 26.91 2.40 -9.59
C ALA A 32 25.41 2.17 -9.86
N LEU A 33 24.85 2.92 -10.80
CA LEU A 33 23.43 2.80 -11.15
C LEU A 33 23.09 1.40 -11.68
N VAL A 34 24.02 0.76 -12.40
CA VAL A 34 23.88 -0.60 -12.94
C VAL A 34 23.71 -1.61 -11.81
N ASP A 35 24.54 -1.52 -10.76
CA ASP A 35 24.44 -2.36 -9.57
C ASP A 35 23.09 -2.15 -8.88
N CYS A 36 22.64 -0.91 -8.73
CA CYS A 36 21.37 -0.56 -8.08
C CYS A 36 20.13 -1.06 -8.84
N GLN A 37 20.23 -1.30 -10.14
CA GLN A 37 19.15 -1.82 -10.99
C GLN A 37 19.15 -3.36 -11.07
N GLN A 38 20.26 -4.00 -10.70
CA GLN A 38 20.37 -5.45 -10.67
C GLN A 38 19.57 -6.04 -9.52
N LYS A 39 19.15 -7.31 -9.64
CA LYS A 39 18.58 -8.04 -8.51
C LYS A 39 19.61 -8.08 -7.38
N PHE A 40 19.16 -7.79 -6.16
CA PHE A 40 20.02 -7.73 -4.98
C PHE A 40 20.88 -9.00 -4.82
N GLN A 41 20.37 -10.19 -5.17
CA GLN A 41 21.14 -11.43 -5.11
C GLN A 41 22.43 -11.39 -5.95
N TYR A 42 22.40 -10.77 -7.12
CA TYR A 42 23.52 -10.74 -8.07
C TYR A 42 24.37 -9.47 -7.99
N MET A 43 23.97 -8.47 -7.21
CA MET A 43 24.74 -7.25 -6.98
C MET A 43 26.12 -7.57 -6.36
N ASN A 44 27.14 -6.78 -6.74
CA ASN A 44 28.52 -6.92 -6.26
C ASN A 44 28.59 -6.99 -4.72
N LEU A 45 29.41 -7.91 -4.20
CA LEU A 45 29.59 -8.13 -2.76
C LEU A 45 30.17 -6.91 -2.06
N ASP A 46 31.08 -6.17 -2.70
CA ASP A 46 31.69 -4.98 -2.10
C ASP A 46 30.66 -3.87 -1.90
N VAL A 47 29.74 -3.71 -2.86
CA VAL A 47 28.59 -2.79 -2.74
C VAL A 47 27.71 -3.19 -1.57
N LYS A 48 27.35 -4.49 -1.46
CA LYS A 48 26.53 -4.99 -0.34
C LYS A 48 27.17 -4.78 1.03
N ARG A 49 28.48 -4.96 1.13
CA ARG A 49 29.24 -4.75 2.38
C ARG A 49 29.22 -3.29 2.81
N LYS A 50 29.47 -2.37 1.87
CA LYS A 50 29.47 -0.92 2.11
C LYS A 50 28.08 -0.35 2.35
N MET A 51 27.04 -0.98 1.80
CA MET A 51 25.65 -0.48 1.81
C MET A 51 25.15 -0.09 3.21
N LYS A 52 25.49 -0.86 4.25
CA LYS A 52 25.05 -0.55 5.60
C LYS A 52 25.68 0.74 6.13
N ASP A 53 27.01 0.83 6.08
CA ASP A 53 27.75 1.96 6.63
C ASP A 53 27.42 3.26 5.89
N GLU A 54 27.31 3.20 4.56
CA GLU A 54 26.93 4.33 3.72
C GLU A 54 25.49 4.79 3.99
N PHE A 55 24.57 3.86 4.27
CA PHE A 55 23.20 4.19 4.62
C PHE A 55 23.09 4.86 5.99
N GLU A 56 23.80 4.35 7.00
CA GLU A 56 23.86 4.96 8.33
C GLU A 56 24.44 6.39 8.26
N ARG A 57 25.42 6.61 7.38
CA ARG A 57 26.05 7.92 7.18
C ARG A 57 25.15 8.93 6.45
N PHE A 58 24.60 8.56 5.30
CA PHE A 58 23.98 9.54 4.39
C PHE A 58 22.45 9.65 4.51
N LEU A 59 21.74 8.58 4.91
CA LEU A 59 20.27 8.62 4.98
C LEU A 59 19.71 9.65 5.98
N PRO A 60 20.33 9.87 7.16
CA PRO A 60 19.86 10.89 8.10
C PRO A 60 19.83 12.31 7.51
N GLU A 61 20.78 12.66 6.62
CA GLU A 61 20.81 13.96 5.93
C GLU A 61 19.53 14.22 5.10
N TYR A 62 18.84 13.16 4.68
CA TYR A 62 17.63 13.22 3.87
C TYR A 62 16.35 12.97 4.70
N GLY A 63 16.45 12.97 6.04
CA GLY A 63 15.32 12.75 6.94
C GLY A 63 14.85 11.29 7.00
N LEU A 64 15.70 10.35 6.57
CA LEU A 64 15.47 8.90 6.62
C LEU A 64 16.13 8.31 7.89
N THR A 65 15.70 8.78 9.06
CA THR A 65 16.27 8.37 10.36
C THR A 65 15.85 6.97 10.78
N ASP A 66 14.64 6.55 10.38
CA ASP A 66 14.02 5.30 10.81
C ASP A 66 14.15 4.21 9.74
N PHE A 67 15.29 4.20 9.04
CA PHE A 67 15.54 3.24 7.98
C PHE A 67 15.72 1.81 8.52
N TYR A 68 16.37 1.68 9.68
CA TYR A 68 16.58 0.41 10.35
C TYR A 68 15.54 0.19 11.44
N TYR A 69 14.93 -0.99 11.43
CA TYR A 69 14.00 -1.44 12.45
C TYR A 69 14.31 -2.87 12.85
N ARG A 70 13.98 -3.24 14.09
CA ARG A 70 14.16 -4.61 14.57
C ARG A 70 13.17 -5.53 13.87
N SER A 71 13.66 -6.63 13.32
CA SER A 71 12.87 -7.62 12.59
C SER A 71 13.48 -9.01 12.78
N PHE A 72 12.82 -10.02 12.25
CA PHE A 72 13.27 -11.40 12.27
C PHE A 72 13.65 -11.85 10.86
N LEU A 73 14.73 -12.61 10.78
CA LEU A 73 15.17 -13.26 9.55
C LEU A 73 15.11 -14.75 9.76
N ARG A 74 14.46 -15.45 8.83
CA ARG A 74 14.51 -16.90 8.77
C ARG A 74 15.58 -17.33 7.77
N LEU A 75 16.43 -18.26 8.19
CA LEU A 75 17.37 -18.97 7.35
C LEU A 75 16.80 -20.36 7.07
N HIS A 76 16.70 -20.75 5.81
CA HIS A 76 16.25 -22.08 5.42
C HIS A 76 17.17 -22.68 4.37
N GLY A 77 17.69 -23.88 4.65
CA GLY A 77 18.72 -24.52 3.85
C GLY A 77 20.00 -23.68 3.78
N TYR A 78 20.67 -23.70 2.63
CA TYR A 78 21.99 -23.08 2.45
C TYR A 78 21.96 -21.64 1.94
N SER A 79 20.86 -21.18 1.33
CA SER A 79 20.83 -19.90 0.61
C SER A 79 19.55 -19.08 0.76
N SER A 80 18.45 -19.68 1.23
CA SER A 80 17.19 -18.94 1.36
C SER A 80 17.17 -18.15 2.66
N ARG A 81 17.19 -16.82 2.52
CA ARG A 81 17.05 -15.86 3.62
C ARG A 81 15.82 -15.02 3.36
N VAL A 82 14.87 -15.05 4.29
CA VAL A 82 13.59 -14.34 4.14
C VAL A 82 13.30 -13.57 5.42
N SER A 83 12.98 -12.28 5.30
CA SER A 83 12.58 -11.48 6.46
C SER A 83 11.10 -11.70 6.77
N ALA A 84 10.72 -11.49 8.04
CA ALA A 84 9.32 -11.57 8.45
C ALA A 84 8.42 -10.64 7.60
N ALA A 85 8.92 -9.45 7.24
CA ALA A 85 8.19 -8.50 6.39
C ALA A 85 7.99 -9.04 4.95
N ASP A 86 8.99 -9.69 4.36
CA ASP A 86 8.87 -10.27 3.02
C ASP A 86 7.83 -11.40 2.99
N VAL A 87 7.78 -12.23 4.05
CA VAL A 87 6.76 -13.27 4.19
C VAL A 87 5.37 -12.64 4.26
N VAL A 88 5.17 -11.64 5.11
CA VAL A 88 3.88 -10.95 5.24
C VAL A 88 3.45 -10.36 3.90
N HIS A 89 4.33 -9.63 3.21
CA HIS A 89 4.01 -9.06 1.91
C HIS A 89 3.66 -10.12 0.86
N GLY A 90 4.41 -11.22 0.81
CA GLY A 90 4.15 -12.32 -0.13
C GLY A 90 2.84 -13.04 0.14
N VAL A 91 2.57 -13.40 1.40
CA VAL A 91 1.36 -14.12 1.80
C VAL A 91 0.12 -13.24 1.66
N THR A 92 0.19 -11.95 2.03
CA THR A 92 -0.93 -11.02 1.79
C THR A 92 -1.21 -10.88 0.29
N ALA A 93 -0.18 -10.84 -0.56
CA ALA A 93 -0.40 -10.76 -1.99
C ALA A 93 -1.10 -12.01 -2.55
N LEU A 94 -0.77 -13.21 -2.05
CA LEU A 94 -1.48 -14.45 -2.42
C LEU A 94 -2.94 -14.43 -1.98
N LEU A 95 -3.23 -13.93 -0.78
CA LEU A 95 -4.60 -13.74 -0.28
C LEU A 95 -5.40 -12.78 -1.16
N GLU A 96 -4.76 -11.78 -1.76
CA GLU A 96 -5.38 -10.74 -2.59
C GLU A 96 -5.25 -11.00 -4.11
N SER A 97 -4.71 -12.15 -4.53
CA SER A 97 -4.50 -12.45 -5.94
C SER A 97 -5.68 -13.20 -6.53
N PHE A 98 -6.70 -12.47 -6.98
CA PHE A 98 -7.79 -13.04 -7.78
C PHE A 98 -7.76 -12.55 -9.23
N VAL A 99 -6.61 -12.03 -9.67
CA VAL A 99 -6.43 -11.37 -10.97
C VAL A 99 -6.83 -12.29 -12.14
N ASN A 100 -6.95 -13.61 -11.96
CA ASN A 100 -7.49 -14.53 -12.97
C ASN A 100 -8.31 -15.67 -12.33
N SER A 101 -9.60 -15.49 -12.00
CA SER A 101 -10.55 -16.63 -11.94
C SER A 101 -12.00 -16.21 -11.64
N ASP A 102 -12.89 -16.42 -12.61
CA ASP A 102 -14.24 -17.04 -12.56
C ASP A 102 -14.91 -17.30 -11.18
N GLY A 103 -14.92 -16.33 -10.27
CA GLY A 103 -15.57 -16.48 -8.97
C GLY A 103 -14.92 -17.54 -8.06
N SER A 104 -13.60 -17.76 -8.16
CA SER A 104 -12.95 -18.70 -7.25
C SER A 104 -13.01 -18.19 -5.79
N CYS A 105 -13.64 -19.02 -4.95
CA CYS A 105 -13.95 -18.76 -3.55
C CYS A 105 -12.74 -18.31 -2.75
N ALA A 106 -12.87 -17.27 -1.92
CA ALA A 106 -11.84 -16.79 -0.98
C ALA A 106 -11.17 -17.91 -0.14
N SER A 107 -11.88 -19.03 0.08
CA SER A 107 -11.35 -20.23 0.70
C SER A 107 -10.17 -20.86 -0.05
N LYS A 108 -10.12 -20.78 -1.39
CA LYS A 108 -9.02 -21.34 -2.19
C LYS A 108 -7.76 -20.51 -2.04
N GLN A 109 -7.86 -19.19 -2.19
CA GLN A 109 -6.73 -18.26 -1.97
C GLN A 109 -6.23 -18.34 -0.54
N PHE A 110 -7.12 -18.52 0.44
CA PHE A 110 -6.71 -18.80 1.81
C PHE A 110 -5.86 -20.06 1.91
N GLY A 111 -6.28 -21.16 1.29
CA GLY A 111 -5.51 -22.41 1.23
C GLY A 111 -4.15 -22.22 0.56
N GLU A 112 -4.08 -21.50 -0.56
CA GLU A 112 -2.81 -21.21 -1.24
C GLU A 112 -1.85 -20.37 -0.40
N ALA A 113 -2.36 -19.34 0.26
CA ALA A 113 -1.60 -18.48 1.15
C ALA A 113 -1.12 -19.25 2.40
N TYR A 114 -1.97 -20.13 2.96
CA TYR A 114 -1.62 -21.01 4.06
C TYR A 114 -0.53 -22.01 3.67
N ASP A 115 -0.68 -22.64 2.50
CA ASP A 115 0.32 -23.56 1.94
C ASP A 115 1.68 -22.89 1.75
N ALA A 116 1.71 -21.60 1.37
CA ALA A 116 2.93 -20.84 1.20
C ALA A 116 3.70 -20.57 2.51
N LEU A 117 3.05 -20.74 3.67
CA LEU A 117 3.72 -20.69 4.98
C LEU A 117 4.45 -22.00 5.30
N SER A 118 4.12 -23.10 4.62
CA SER A 118 4.78 -24.40 4.80
C SER A 118 6.23 -24.34 4.33
N LEU A 119 7.12 -25.01 5.07
CA LEU A 119 8.56 -25.00 4.78
C LEU A 119 8.89 -25.65 3.42
N ASN A 120 8.01 -26.52 2.93
CA ASN A 120 8.20 -27.28 1.71
C ASN A 120 7.77 -26.52 0.44
N ASN A 121 7.05 -25.40 0.59
CA ASN A 121 6.40 -24.69 -0.52
C ASN A 121 6.97 -23.28 -0.72
N LEU A 122 8.30 -23.17 -0.77
CA LEU A 122 8.97 -21.87 -0.95
C LEU A 122 8.69 -21.23 -2.30
N ASP A 123 8.40 -22.02 -3.33
CA ASP A 123 8.08 -21.49 -4.66
C ASP A 123 6.75 -20.71 -4.64
N LYS A 124 5.72 -21.22 -3.97
CA LYS A 124 4.45 -20.49 -3.76
C LYS A 124 4.69 -19.15 -3.05
N LEU A 125 5.51 -19.16 -2.00
CA LEU A 125 5.87 -17.94 -1.28
C LEU A 125 6.61 -16.94 -2.17
N LYS A 126 7.53 -17.43 -3.01
CA LYS A 126 8.29 -16.61 -3.96
C LYS A 126 7.37 -16.00 -5.02
N ASP A 127 6.37 -16.73 -5.50
CA ASP A 127 5.35 -16.22 -6.41
C ASP A 127 4.50 -15.12 -5.75
N GLY A 128 4.10 -15.34 -4.49
CA GLY A 128 3.47 -14.32 -3.67
C GLY A 128 4.31 -13.05 -3.54
N MET A 129 5.62 -13.18 -3.31
CA MET A 129 6.54 -12.03 -3.27
C MET A 129 6.62 -11.31 -4.62
N GLN A 130 6.57 -12.03 -5.76
CA GLN A 130 6.50 -11.38 -7.08
C GLN A 130 5.19 -10.61 -7.27
N GLN A 131 4.06 -11.15 -6.81
CA GLN A 131 2.78 -10.44 -6.83
C GLN A 131 2.81 -9.21 -5.92
N ALA A 132 3.38 -9.30 -4.72
CA ALA A 132 3.55 -8.18 -3.81
C ALA A 132 4.35 -7.03 -4.43
N ILE A 133 5.40 -7.35 -5.20
CA ILE A 133 6.16 -6.34 -5.96
C ILE A 133 5.28 -5.64 -6.99
N LYS A 134 4.40 -6.36 -7.69
CA LYS A 134 3.47 -5.77 -8.67
C LYS A 134 2.47 -4.83 -7.98
N ILE A 135 1.84 -5.28 -6.88
CA ILE A 135 0.90 -4.47 -6.08
C ILE A 135 1.60 -3.20 -5.56
N GLN A 136 2.80 -3.32 -5.00
CA GLN A 136 3.52 -2.16 -4.46
C GLN A 136 3.93 -1.16 -5.57
N ARG A 137 4.22 -1.64 -6.78
CA ARG A 137 4.45 -0.78 -7.95
C ARG A 137 3.17 -0.08 -8.40
N ALA A 138 2.04 -0.78 -8.40
CA ALA A 138 0.72 -0.21 -8.70
C ALA A 138 0.36 0.90 -7.68
N ILE A 139 0.56 0.66 -6.38
CA ILE A 139 0.39 1.66 -5.31
C ILE A 139 1.21 2.92 -5.60
N LEU A 140 2.49 2.76 -5.92
CA LEU A 140 3.37 3.90 -6.20
C LEU A 140 2.92 4.66 -7.45
N ARG A 141 2.56 3.98 -8.54
CA ARG A 141 2.12 4.61 -9.80
C ARG A 141 0.82 5.38 -9.62
N GLN A 142 -0.20 4.72 -9.07
CA GLN A 142 -1.50 5.34 -8.80
C GLN A 142 -1.37 6.47 -7.78
N GLY A 143 -0.52 6.29 -6.77
CA GLY A 143 -0.30 7.30 -5.75
C GLY A 143 0.39 8.52 -6.34
N SER A 144 1.39 8.31 -7.20
CA SER A 144 2.06 9.37 -7.94
C SER A 144 1.10 10.14 -8.85
N ALA A 145 0.23 9.42 -9.56
CA ALA A 145 -0.81 10.00 -10.40
C ALA A 145 -1.78 10.85 -9.57
N ALA A 146 -2.30 10.32 -8.45
CA ALA A 146 -3.23 11.02 -7.57
C ALA A 146 -2.62 12.27 -6.89
N ILE A 147 -1.32 12.25 -6.57
CA ILE A 147 -0.62 13.38 -5.95
C ILE A 147 -0.29 14.48 -6.96
N THR A 148 -0.01 14.10 -8.21
CA THR A 148 0.46 15.01 -9.26
C THR A 148 -0.69 15.61 -10.08
N LYS A 149 -1.73 14.82 -10.37
CA LYS A 149 -2.94 15.27 -11.06
C LYS A 149 -3.74 16.20 -10.14
N SER A 150 -3.79 17.48 -10.49
CA SER A 150 -4.57 18.47 -9.74
C SER A 150 -6.05 18.05 -9.70
N GLY A 151 -6.68 18.17 -8.53
CA GLY A 151 -8.09 17.83 -8.33
C GLY A 151 -8.41 16.36 -8.11
N SER A 152 -7.44 15.44 -8.23
CA SER A 152 -7.68 14.00 -7.94
C SER A 152 -7.99 13.73 -6.48
N ILE A 153 -7.34 14.44 -5.56
CA ILE A 153 -7.59 14.33 -4.12
C ILE A 153 -8.50 15.48 -3.70
N ARG A 154 -9.74 15.16 -3.33
CA ARG A 154 -10.70 16.12 -2.83
C ARG A 154 -10.54 16.26 -1.33
N SER A 155 -10.11 17.44 -0.88
CA SER A 155 -9.85 17.70 0.53
C SER A 155 -11.01 18.49 1.17
N GLY A 156 -11.85 17.80 1.95
CA GLY A 156 -12.89 18.43 2.76
C GLY A 156 -12.36 18.98 4.09
N ARG A 157 -13.26 19.53 4.91
CA ARG A 157 -12.92 20.03 6.26
C ARG A 157 -12.43 18.90 7.16
N LYS A 158 -13.16 17.78 7.18
CA LYS A 158 -13.00 16.69 8.15
C LYS A 158 -12.17 15.51 7.62
N PHE A 159 -12.34 15.15 6.36
CA PHE A 159 -11.56 14.09 5.70
C PHE A 159 -11.15 14.48 4.28
N ARG A 160 -10.26 13.68 3.69
CA ARG A 160 -9.93 13.72 2.27
C ARG A 160 -10.50 12.49 1.59
N TRP A 161 -10.82 12.60 0.32
CA TRP A 161 -11.17 11.42 -0.46
C TRP A 161 -10.61 11.44 -1.87
N VAL A 162 -10.41 10.25 -2.42
CA VAL A 162 -9.92 10.01 -3.76
C VAL A 162 -10.74 8.89 -4.39
N LYS A 163 -11.09 9.05 -5.66
CA LYS A 163 -11.67 7.99 -6.48
C LYS A 163 -10.62 7.57 -7.48
N LEU A 164 -10.28 6.29 -7.48
CA LEU A 164 -9.42 5.72 -8.51
C LEU A 164 -10.25 5.49 -9.77
N GLU A 165 -9.78 6.08 -10.86
CA GLU A 165 -10.36 5.88 -12.19
C GLU A 165 -9.81 4.58 -12.80
N ASP A 166 -10.54 4.01 -13.77
CA ASP A 166 -10.20 2.70 -14.33
C ASP A 166 -8.86 2.76 -15.07
N SER A 167 -7.92 1.95 -14.60
CA SER A 167 -6.60 1.75 -15.17
C SER A 167 -6.16 0.32 -14.88
N VAL A 168 -5.20 -0.21 -15.64
CA VAL A 168 -4.72 -1.59 -15.46
C VAL A 168 -4.26 -1.84 -14.01
N ASP A 169 -3.65 -0.84 -13.38
CA ASP A 169 -3.17 -0.93 -12.00
C ASP A 169 -4.33 -0.88 -10.98
N THR A 170 -5.47 -0.27 -11.31
CA THR A 170 -6.65 -0.15 -10.43
C THR A 170 -7.21 -1.53 -10.08
N LYS A 171 -7.18 -2.49 -11.01
CA LYS A 171 -7.61 -3.88 -10.76
C LYS A 171 -6.81 -4.56 -9.64
N MET A 172 -5.52 -4.23 -9.51
CA MET A 172 -4.66 -4.76 -8.45
C MET A 172 -4.92 -4.08 -7.09
N LEU A 173 -5.53 -2.89 -7.09
CA LEU A 173 -5.89 -2.14 -5.89
C LEU A 173 -7.37 -2.35 -5.49
N GLY A 174 -8.15 -3.10 -6.28
CA GLY A 174 -9.54 -3.45 -6.00
C GLY A 174 -9.72 -4.48 -4.86
N TYR A 175 -8.73 -4.60 -3.97
CA TYR A 175 -8.77 -5.47 -2.80
C TYR A 175 -8.58 -4.66 -1.51
N PRO A 176 -9.21 -5.05 -0.40
CA PRO A 176 -9.23 -4.23 0.81
C PRO A 176 -7.85 -3.90 1.41
N GLN A 177 -6.92 -4.86 1.52
CA GLN A 177 -5.60 -4.59 2.10
C GLN A 177 -4.70 -3.82 1.13
N ALA A 178 -4.78 -4.11 -0.18
CA ALA A 178 -4.09 -3.35 -1.22
C ALA A 178 -4.53 -1.87 -1.22
N LEU A 179 -5.84 -1.62 -1.16
CA LEU A 179 -6.40 -0.28 -1.10
C LEU A 179 -6.07 0.42 0.23
N THR A 180 -6.10 -0.31 1.35
CA THR A 180 -5.67 0.20 2.66
C THR A 180 -4.20 0.66 2.65
N LYS A 181 -3.30 -0.14 2.07
CA LYS A 181 -1.88 0.23 1.89
C LYS A 181 -1.73 1.46 1.01
N PHE A 182 -2.51 1.55 -0.06
CA PHE A 182 -2.57 2.73 -0.93
C PHE A 182 -2.99 3.98 -0.16
N CYS A 183 -4.03 3.90 0.66
CA CYS A 183 -4.48 5.03 1.46
C CYS A 183 -3.40 5.50 2.44
N TYR A 184 -2.75 4.59 3.18
CA TYR A 184 -1.65 4.95 4.07
C TYR A 184 -0.48 5.60 3.32
N PHE A 185 -0.13 5.09 2.13
CA PHE A 185 0.88 5.69 1.27
C PHE A 185 0.52 7.14 0.91
N LEU A 186 -0.72 7.40 0.48
CA LEU A 186 -1.17 8.75 0.17
C LEU A 186 -1.16 9.67 1.38
N MET A 187 -1.59 9.19 2.55
CA MET A 187 -1.55 9.99 3.77
C MET A 187 -0.13 10.40 4.14
N ASP A 188 0.81 9.44 4.12
CA ASP A 188 2.22 9.70 4.40
C ASP A 188 2.81 10.66 3.34
N ALA A 189 2.46 10.49 2.06
CA ALA A 189 2.91 11.38 0.98
C ALA A 189 2.41 12.82 1.13
N LEU A 190 1.12 12.99 1.46
CA LEU A 190 0.52 14.31 1.68
C LEU A 190 1.12 15.00 2.91
N LYS A 191 1.42 14.24 3.97
CA LYS A 191 2.11 14.73 5.15
C LYS A 191 3.50 15.28 4.80
N GLU A 192 4.28 14.55 4.01
CA GLU A 192 5.61 14.99 3.54
C GLU A 192 5.54 16.17 2.55
N LYS A 193 4.37 16.41 1.94
CA LYS A 193 4.08 17.64 1.17
C LYS A 193 3.72 18.85 2.07
N GLY A 194 3.61 18.66 3.38
CA GLY A 194 3.24 19.69 4.35
C GLY A 194 1.73 19.80 4.59
N ALA A 195 0.92 18.86 4.10
CA ALA A 195 -0.51 18.87 4.36
C ALA A 195 -0.81 18.39 5.80
N ARG A 196 -1.83 18.96 6.44
CA ARG A 196 -2.30 18.50 7.77
C ARG A 196 -2.73 17.03 7.72
N MET A 197 -2.49 16.26 8.77
CA MET A 197 -3.04 14.90 8.85
C MET A 197 -4.57 14.96 8.93
N LYS A 198 -5.24 14.29 8.00
CA LYS A 198 -6.69 14.10 7.97
C LYS A 198 -6.98 12.66 7.57
N PRO A 199 -8.06 12.05 8.07
CA PRO A 199 -8.56 10.77 7.58
C PRO A 199 -8.71 10.78 6.05
N LEU A 200 -8.47 9.64 5.41
CA LEU A 200 -8.49 9.48 3.96
C LEU A 200 -9.45 8.36 3.58
N LEU A 201 -10.29 8.65 2.60
CA LEU A 201 -11.18 7.70 1.93
C LEU A 201 -10.68 7.43 0.52
N CYS A 202 -10.68 6.17 0.13
CA CYS A 202 -10.43 5.80 -1.26
C CYS A 202 -11.57 4.93 -1.77
N ALA A 203 -12.08 5.27 -2.96
CA ALA A 203 -13.03 4.46 -3.69
C ALA A 203 -12.33 3.87 -4.93
N CYS A 204 -12.42 2.56 -5.10
CA CYS A 204 -11.85 1.81 -6.21
C CYS A 204 -12.90 0.87 -6.79
N LEU A 205 -12.82 0.56 -8.09
CA LEU A 205 -13.63 -0.52 -8.67
C LEU A 205 -13.29 -1.84 -7.95
N SER A 206 -14.33 -2.58 -7.57
CA SER A 206 -14.21 -3.92 -7.01
C SER A 206 -13.92 -4.93 -8.13
N GLN A 207 -13.65 -6.18 -7.76
CA GLN A 207 -13.60 -7.29 -8.71
C GLN A 207 -15.00 -7.61 -9.27
N GLU A 208 -16.05 -7.34 -8.48
CA GLU A 208 -17.42 -7.51 -8.92
C GLU A 208 -17.83 -6.41 -9.90
N PRO A 209 -18.50 -6.77 -11.02
CA PRO A 209 -18.93 -5.79 -12.01
C PRO A 209 -19.90 -4.79 -11.37
N HIS A 210 -19.72 -3.50 -11.70
CA HIS A 210 -20.54 -2.38 -11.23
C HIS A 210 -20.49 -2.10 -9.72
N LYS A 211 -19.62 -2.76 -8.96
CA LYS A 211 -19.41 -2.46 -7.53
C LYS A 211 -18.11 -1.70 -7.27
N PHE A 212 -18.14 -0.85 -6.25
CA PHE A 212 -17.01 -0.08 -5.76
C PHE A 212 -16.67 -0.50 -4.34
N LEU A 213 -15.40 -0.78 -4.12
CA LEU A 213 -14.82 -0.94 -2.80
C LEU A 213 -14.41 0.44 -2.27
N ILE A 214 -14.90 0.79 -1.09
CA ILE A 214 -14.57 2.03 -0.38
C ILE A 214 -13.85 1.66 0.91
N VAL A 215 -12.69 2.27 1.12
CA VAL A 215 -11.85 2.05 2.32
C VAL A 215 -11.58 3.40 2.98
N GLY A 216 -11.88 3.49 4.27
CA GLY A 216 -11.63 4.67 5.10
C GLY A 216 -10.52 4.41 6.12
N VAL A 217 -9.41 5.15 6.04
CA VAL A 217 -8.31 5.03 7.01
C VAL A 217 -8.12 6.32 7.80
N CYS A 218 -7.81 6.15 9.08
CA CYS A 218 -7.35 7.21 9.96
C CYS A 218 -5.81 7.23 10.04
N GLY A 219 -5.24 8.24 10.71
CA GLY A 219 -3.81 8.23 10.99
C GLY A 219 -3.43 6.96 11.74
N LYS A 220 -2.25 6.39 11.47
CA LYS A 220 -1.77 5.17 12.14
C LYS A 220 -1.92 5.35 13.66
N PRO A 221 -2.77 4.55 14.33
CA PRO A 221 -3.01 4.72 15.75
C PRO A 221 -1.69 4.52 16.47
N ARG A 222 -1.33 5.49 17.33
CA ARG A 222 -0.22 5.28 18.26
C ARG A 222 -0.71 4.29 19.31
N LEU A 223 0.21 3.50 19.87
CA LEU A 223 -0.10 2.67 21.02
C LEU A 223 -0.68 3.57 22.13
N GLY A 224 -1.90 3.27 22.60
CA GLY A 224 -2.64 4.13 23.54
C GLY A 224 -3.43 5.29 22.91
N ALA A 225 -3.74 5.23 21.61
CA ALA A 225 -4.66 6.20 21.01
C ALA A 225 -6.10 6.00 21.51
N ASP A 226 -6.68 7.06 22.09
CA ASP A 226 -8.04 7.03 22.66
C ASP A 226 -9.15 6.90 21.61
N GLN A 227 -8.85 7.18 20.33
CA GLN A 227 -9.83 7.18 19.25
C GLN A 227 -9.46 6.19 18.15
N GLY A 228 -10.33 5.20 17.97
CA GLY A 228 -10.29 4.24 16.87
C GLY A 228 -10.80 4.80 15.55
N ASN A 229 -10.94 3.92 14.56
CA ASN A 229 -11.48 4.30 13.26
C ASN A 229 -13.01 4.45 13.31
N ALA A 230 -13.50 5.69 13.26
CA ALA A 230 -14.94 5.98 13.28
C ALA A 230 -15.66 5.74 11.94
N PHE A 231 -14.93 5.43 10.86
CA PHE A 231 -15.55 5.27 9.54
C PHE A 231 -16.54 4.11 9.48
N GLY A 232 -16.36 3.04 10.25
CA GLY A 232 -17.28 1.91 10.16
C GLY A 232 -18.71 2.23 10.57
N ILE A 233 -18.87 2.97 11.67
CA ILE A 233 -20.20 3.44 12.10
C ILE A 233 -20.73 4.49 11.11
N ALA A 234 -19.88 5.40 10.65
CA ALA A 234 -20.27 6.44 9.70
C ALA A 234 -20.73 5.87 8.35
N PHE A 235 -20.08 4.83 7.84
CA PHE A 235 -20.44 4.15 6.60
C PHE A 235 -21.78 3.47 6.70
N ARG A 236 -22.01 2.70 7.77
CA ARG A 236 -23.28 2.01 8.01
C ARG A 236 -24.44 3.00 8.05
N ASN A 237 -24.31 4.02 8.90
CA ASN A 237 -25.34 5.05 9.04
C ASN A 237 -25.61 5.80 7.73
N ALA A 238 -24.57 6.10 6.94
CA ALA A 238 -24.73 6.76 5.66
C ALA A 238 -25.38 5.84 4.61
N ALA A 239 -25.06 4.55 4.59
CA ALA A 239 -25.65 3.59 3.65
C ALA A 239 -27.12 3.30 3.98
N ASP A 240 -27.44 3.08 5.27
CA ASP A 240 -28.80 2.85 5.75
C ASP A 240 -29.74 4.03 5.44
N GLU A 241 -29.25 5.27 5.57
CA GLU A 241 -30.05 6.47 5.28
C GLU A 241 -30.31 6.72 3.80
N ILE A 242 -29.38 6.33 2.94
CA ILE A 242 -29.60 6.41 1.47
C ILE A 242 -30.47 5.23 1.01
N GLY A 243 -30.61 4.19 1.83
CA GLY A 243 -31.39 2.99 1.51
C GLY A 243 -30.74 2.14 0.42
N VAL A 244 -29.41 2.10 0.39
CA VAL A 244 -28.63 1.38 -0.64
C VAL A 244 -28.21 0.02 -0.09
N GLU A 245 -28.25 -1.02 -0.91
CA GLU A 245 -27.67 -2.30 -0.56
C GLU A 245 -26.14 -2.19 -0.52
N TYR A 246 -25.56 -2.63 0.60
CA TYR A 246 -24.12 -2.61 0.80
C TYR A 246 -23.63 -3.93 1.33
N PHE A 247 -22.40 -4.27 0.97
CA PHE A 247 -21.68 -5.36 1.62
C PHE A 247 -20.67 -4.78 2.59
N HIS A 248 -20.72 -5.27 3.82
CA HIS A 248 -19.85 -4.86 4.92
C HIS A 248 -19.21 -6.11 5.50
N GLU A 249 -17.88 -6.20 5.47
CA GLU A 249 -17.18 -7.28 6.13
C GLU A 249 -17.23 -7.06 7.64
N LEU A 250 -17.89 -7.96 8.37
CA LEU A 250 -18.06 -7.86 9.82
C LEU A 250 -16.73 -7.84 10.61
N PHE A 251 -15.62 -8.26 9.99
CA PHE A 251 -14.29 -8.28 10.61
C PHE A 251 -13.60 -6.92 10.59
N GLU A 252 -13.73 -6.14 9.51
CA GLU A 252 -13.08 -4.85 9.36
C GLU A 252 -14.11 -3.80 8.96
N SER A 253 -14.53 -3.03 9.95
CA SER A 253 -15.65 -2.12 9.77
C SER A 253 -15.33 -0.94 8.86
N SER A 254 -14.05 -0.67 8.60
CA SER A 254 -13.60 0.48 7.82
C SER A 254 -13.67 0.31 6.31
N TRP A 255 -14.28 -0.78 5.83
CA TRP A 255 -14.49 -1.10 4.43
C TRP A 255 -15.98 -1.25 4.12
N ILE A 256 -16.40 -0.84 2.94
CA ILE A 256 -17.78 -1.02 2.46
C ILE A 256 -17.77 -1.18 0.93
N ILE A 257 -18.61 -2.07 0.41
CA ILE A 257 -18.82 -2.24 -1.01
C ILE A 257 -20.20 -1.71 -1.37
N LEU A 258 -20.26 -0.85 -2.38
CA LEU A 258 -21.48 -0.19 -2.86
C LEU A 258 -21.59 -0.28 -4.38
N ASP A 259 -22.80 -0.17 -4.92
CA ASP A 259 -22.98 -0.02 -6.36
C ASP A 259 -22.42 1.31 -6.87
N ALA A 260 -21.92 1.30 -8.11
CA ALA A 260 -21.30 2.45 -8.77
C ALA A 260 -22.19 3.70 -8.80
N GLY A 261 -23.51 3.52 -8.96
CA GLY A 261 -24.49 4.60 -8.96
C GLY A 261 -24.63 5.29 -7.59
N ALA A 262 -24.41 4.56 -6.50
CA ALA A 262 -24.61 5.06 -5.14
C ALA A 262 -23.40 5.82 -4.57
N VAL A 263 -22.19 5.62 -5.12
CA VAL A 263 -20.93 6.16 -4.57
C VAL A 263 -20.98 7.68 -4.39
N ASN A 264 -21.49 8.43 -5.36
CA ASN A 264 -21.50 9.90 -5.26
C ASN A 264 -22.45 10.39 -4.15
N SER A 265 -23.68 9.84 -4.10
CA SER A 265 -24.67 10.15 -3.06
C SER A 265 -24.15 9.77 -1.68
N PHE A 266 -23.49 8.62 -1.57
CA PHE A 266 -22.83 8.16 -0.35
C PHE A 266 -21.75 9.13 0.15
N MET A 267 -20.87 9.59 -0.74
CA MET A 267 -19.81 10.53 -0.38
C MET A 267 -20.35 11.90 0.04
N ILE A 268 -21.44 12.37 -0.58
CA ILE A 268 -22.12 13.61 -0.18
C ILE A 268 -22.67 13.45 1.24
N ARG A 269 -23.44 12.38 1.49
CA ARG A 269 -24.05 12.14 2.81
C ARG A 269 -23.02 11.96 3.92
N LEU A 270 -21.94 11.24 3.64
CA LEU A 270 -20.84 11.04 4.58
C LEU A 270 -20.16 12.37 4.96
N THR A 271 -20.12 13.34 4.05
CA THR A 271 -19.55 14.67 4.30
C THR A 271 -20.41 15.50 5.27
N GLU A 272 -21.73 15.27 5.30
CA GLU A 272 -22.65 15.93 6.23
C GLU A 272 -22.58 15.34 7.65
N LYS A 273 -22.36 14.02 7.74
CA LYS A 273 -22.40 13.22 8.97
C LYS A 273 -21.12 13.28 9.80
N LEU A 274 -19.98 13.05 9.15
CA LEU A 274 -18.68 13.18 9.81
C LEU A 274 -18.49 14.62 10.19
#